data_AF-A0A5D3ACZ0-F1
#
_entry.id   AF-A0A5D3ACZ0-F1
#
_cell.length_a   1.000
_cell.length_b   1.000
_cell.length_c   1.000
_cell.angle_alpha   90.00
_cell.angle_beta   90.00
_cell.angle_gamma   90.00
#
_symmetry.space_group_name_H-M   'P 1'
#
loop_
_entity.id
_entity.type
_entity.pdbx_description
1 polymer ?
#
loop_
_entity_poly.entity_id
_entity_poly.type
_entity_poly.pdbx_seq_one_letter_code
_entity_poly.pdbx_strand_id
1 'polypeptide(L)'
;MGNMSNINISHHLLKRWTILHSYTHYFMIDTPNLANFKSISHEVTGYSLKNLESIVSADIHFVSEYNYLQADATALFRGICNVRSLVLSATSLMLLSCEPLPVFANLMELDMRHYYDLIDWSSSDKGLETLLTSSQLEKLYFIQQKVPCCLLYKLKTIKITNFTDEKDRIGKAEYILKNGGALQKLTIRTGLYISEEEKLEIYQVLLASPRKSNQCRILFI
;
A
#
# COMPACT_ATOMS: atom_id res chain seq x y z
N MET A 1 -7.25 -9.73 31.69
CA MET A 1 -6.52 -8.49 31.36
C MET A 1 -5.12 -8.62 31.93
N GLY A 2 -4.14 -9.02 31.11
CA GLY A 2 -2.73 -9.01 31.52
C GLY A 2 -2.19 -7.57 31.54
N ASN A 3 -1.27 -7.27 32.45
CA ASN A 3 -0.59 -5.97 32.50
C ASN A 3 0.08 -5.68 31.16
N MET A 4 -0.34 -4.62 30.47
CA MET A 4 0.37 -4.10 29.29
C MET A 4 1.64 -3.40 29.76
N SER A 5 2.80 -3.86 29.28
CA SER A 5 4.08 -3.18 29.50
C SER A 5 4.22 -2.01 28.53
N ASN A 6 4.47 -0.82 29.08
CA ASN A 6 4.75 0.38 28.29
C ASN A 6 6.23 0.40 27.89
N ILE A 7 6.52 0.47 26.59
CA ILE A 7 7.88 0.65 26.07
C ILE A 7 7.98 2.09 25.55
N ASN A 8 8.87 2.87 26.15
CA ASN A 8 9.16 4.23 25.72
C ASN A 8 10.47 4.27 24.93
N ILE A 9 10.41 4.80 23.71
CA ILE A 9 11.55 4.91 22.81
C ILE A 9 11.68 6.37 22.42
N SER A 10 12.73 7.01 22.94
CA SER A 10 13.08 8.37 22.59
C SER A 10 14.58 8.47 22.33
N HIS A 11 14.92 8.75 21.07
CA HIS A 11 16.32 8.90 20.67
C HIS A 11 16.44 9.78 19.43
N HIS A 12 17.13 10.92 19.59
CA HIS A 12 17.25 11.94 18.54
C HIS A 12 18.07 11.49 17.32
N LEU A 13 18.95 10.48 17.42
CA LEU A 13 19.70 9.96 16.25
C LEU A 13 19.02 8.79 15.54
N LEU A 14 17.89 8.29 16.05
CA LEU A 14 17.24 7.11 15.48
C LEU A 14 16.63 7.47 14.12
N LYS A 15 17.10 6.83 13.05
CA LYS A 15 16.63 7.08 11.66
C LYS A 15 15.76 5.97 11.08
N ARG A 16 15.87 4.76 11.62
CA ARG A 16 15.15 3.57 11.16
C ARG A 16 14.70 2.78 12.37
N TRP A 17 13.46 2.31 12.30
CA TRP A 17 12.89 1.49 13.35
C TRP A 17 12.03 0.40 12.74
N THR A 18 12.18 -0.82 13.25
CA THR A 18 11.40 -1.98 12.85
C THR A 18 10.85 -2.64 14.10
N ILE A 19 9.53 -2.78 14.15
CA ILE A 19 8.82 -3.57 15.16
C ILE A 19 8.44 -4.90 14.53
N LEU A 20 8.82 -5.98 15.18
CA LEU A 20 8.35 -7.35 14.90
C LEU A 20 7.65 -7.82 16.19
N HIS A 21 6.32 -7.80 16.23
CA HIS A 21 5.60 -8.04 17.48
C HIS A 21 4.66 -9.23 17.46
N SER A 22 4.64 -9.98 18.56
CA SER A 22 3.67 -11.03 18.82
C SER A 22 2.50 -10.53 19.67
N TYR A 23 2.63 -9.98 20.90
CA TYR A 23 1.48 -9.48 21.68
C TYR A 23 1.82 -8.46 22.81
N THR A 24 0.86 -7.61 23.22
CA THR A 24 0.72 -6.93 24.54
C THR A 24 1.68 -5.79 24.97
N HIS A 25 2.12 -4.90 24.07
CA HIS A 25 2.95 -3.75 24.49
C HIS A 25 2.41 -2.43 23.95
N TYR A 26 2.36 -1.41 24.81
CA TYR A 26 2.06 -0.04 24.39
C TYR A 26 3.37 0.69 24.10
N PHE A 27 3.58 1.11 22.86
CA PHE A 27 4.76 1.84 22.42
C PHE A 27 4.50 3.34 22.43
N MET A 28 5.27 4.07 23.23
CA MET A 28 5.41 5.51 23.11
C MET A 28 6.67 5.80 22.32
N ILE A 29 6.52 6.40 21.14
CA ILE A 29 7.62 6.73 20.24
C ILE A 29 7.73 8.24 20.15
N ASP A 30 8.88 8.76 20.56
CA ASP A 30 9.23 10.18 20.48
C ASP A 30 10.62 10.33 19.86
N THR A 31 10.66 10.28 18.53
CA THR A 31 11.92 10.21 17.77
C THR A 31 11.90 11.23 16.61
N PRO A 32 12.37 12.47 16.84
CA PRO A 32 12.17 13.58 15.90
C PRO A 32 12.89 13.40 14.56
N ASN A 33 13.83 12.47 14.44
CA ASN A 33 14.60 12.20 13.21
C ASN A 33 14.33 10.81 12.59
N LEU A 34 13.26 10.14 13.01
CA LEU A 34 12.88 8.83 12.48
C LEU A 34 12.41 8.97 11.03
N ALA A 35 13.22 8.48 10.08
CA ALA A 35 12.89 8.58 8.65
C ALA A 35 12.14 7.36 8.11
N ASN A 36 12.33 6.18 8.71
CA ASN A 36 11.74 4.92 8.23
C ASN A 36 11.11 4.17 9.40
N PHE A 37 9.82 3.92 9.31
CA PHE A 37 9.05 3.21 10.31
C PHE A 37 8.47 1.94 9.71
N LYS A 38 8.81 0.78 10.29
CA LYS A 38 8.24 -0.50 9.91
C LYS A 38 7.57 -1.13 11.11
N SER A 39 6.32 -1.55 10.95
CA SER A 39 5.57 -2.29 11.96
C SER A 39 4.98 -3.56 11.37
N ILE A 40 5.40 -4.70 11.91
CA ILE A 40 4.80 -6.01 11.68
C ILE A 40 4.20 -6.44 13.02
N SER A 41 2.88 -6.56 13.09
CA SER A 41 2.16 -6.86 14.34
C SER A 41 0.93 -7.74 14.09
N HIS A 42 0.54 -8.53 15.09
CA HIS A 42 -0.76 -9.20 15.07
C HIS A 42 -1.91 -8.22 15.33
N GLU A 43 -1.71 -7.17 16.12
CA GLU A 43 -2.76 -6.20 16.48
C GLU A 43 -2.32 -4.75 16.26
N VAL A 44 -3.32 -3.86 16.07
CA VAL A 44 -3.13 -2.40 15.97
C VAL A 44 -2.94 -1.75 17.35
N THR A 45 -3.09 -2.52 18.43
CA THR A 45 -3.16 -1.98 19.79
C THR A 45 -1.86 -1.32 20.25
N GLY A 46 -2.00 -0.12 20.80
CA GLY A 46 -1.00 0.47 21.70
C GLY A 46 0.09 1.34 21.08
N TYR A 47 -0.23 2.22 20.13
CA TYR A 47 0.73 3.22 19.65
C TYR A 47 0.42 4.64 20.17
N SER A 48 1.39 5.27 20.83
CA SER A 48 1.46 6.72 20.99
C SER A 48 2.61 7.24 20.16
N LEU A 49 2.29 7.79 19.00
CA LEU A 49 3.26 8.30 18.06
C LEU A 49 3.37 9.81 18.19
N LYS A 50 4.53 10.32 18.60
CA LYS A 50 4.83 11.76 18.73
C LYS A 50 6.04 12.13 17.90
N ASN A 51 6.07 13.38 17.42
CA ASN A 51 7.19 13.96 16.67
C ASN A 51 7.61 13.13 15.44
N LEU A 52 6.62 12.67 14.65
CA LEU A 52 6.84 11.85 13.46
C LEU A 52 6.95 12.63 12.15
N GLU A 53 7.12 13.95 12.22
CA GLU A 53 7.21 14.82 11.03
C GLU A 53 8.38 14.45 10.10
N SER A 54 9.40 13.74 10.62
CA SER A 54 10.54 13.28 9.85
C SER A 54 10.34 11.95 9.12
N ILE A 55 9.24 11.22 9.36
CA ILE A 55 9.03 9.93 8.68
C ILE A 55 8.79 10.19 7.19
N VAL A 56 9.66 9.62 6.37
CA VAL A 56 9.56 9.65 4.91
C VAL A 56 8.90 8.37 4.38
N SER A 57 9.09 7.24 5.07
CA SER A 57 8.54 5.94 4.67
C SER A 57 7.95 5.17 5.85
N ALA A 58 6.74 4.64 5.65
CA ALA A 58 6.07 3.73 6.58
C ALA A 58 5.76 2.39 5.91
N ASP A 59 6.02 1.28 6.61
CA ASP A 59 5.69 -0.09 6.19
C ASP A 59 4.86 -0.75 7.30
N ILE A 60 3.55 -0.86 7.08
CA ILE A 60 2.57 -1.32 8.05
C ILE A 60 2.01 -2.66 7.60
N HIS A 61 2.21 -3.67 8.44
CA HIS A 61 1.81 -5.04 8.18
C HIS A 61 1.13 -5.64 9.41
N PHE A 62 -0.20 -5.65 9.38
CA PHE A 62 -1.00 -6.40 10.34
C PHE A 62 -1.28 -7.83 9.84
N VAL A 63 -1.19 -8.80 10.75
CA VAL A 63 -1.34 -10.24 10.46
C VAL A 63 -2.73 -10.77 10.85
N SER A 64 -3.40 -10.18 11.85
CA SER A 64 -4.66 -10.73 12.38
C SER A 64 -5.90 -10.34 11.58
N GLU A 65 -6.76 -11.33 11.32
CA GLU A 65 -8.06 -11.19 10.64
C GLU A 65 -9.20 -10.74 11.59
N TYR A 66 -8.91 -10.55 12.89
CA TYR A 66 -9.95 -10.26 13.88
C TYR A 66 -10.25 -8.75 14.03
N ASN A 67 -11.54 -8.41 14.02
CA ASN A 67 -12.14 -7.07 13.95
C ASN A 67 -11.90 -6.11 15.15
N TYR A 68 -10.91 -6.33 16.01
CA TYR A 68 -10.70 -5.52 17.23
C TYR A 68 -9.95 -4.19 16.99
N LEU A 69 -9.95 -3.65 15.77
CA LEU A 69 -8.88 -2.75 15.29
C LEU A 69 -9.26 -1.26 15.16
N GLN A 70 -10.43 -0.82 15.62
CA GLN A 70 -10.97 0.48 15.20
C GLN A 70 -10.42 1.73 15.90
N ALA A 71 -10.12 1.71 17.21
CA ALA A 71 -9.77 2.95 17.92
C ALA A 71 -8.31 3.42 17.68
N ASP A 72 -7.37 2.49 17.52
CA ASP A 72 -5.94 2.80 17.44
C ASP A 72 -5.44 3.03 16.00
N ALA A 73 -6.18 2.60 14.98
CA ALA A 73 -5.82 2.77 13.58
C ALA A 73 -5.76 4.25 13.15
N THR A 74 -6.72 5.06 13.60
CA THR A 74 -6.79 6.49 13.27
C THR A 74 -5.59 7.25 13.85
N ALA A 75 -5.15 6.89 15.06
CA ALA A 75 -3.97 7.49 15.69
C ALA A 75 -2.69 7.13 14.92
N LEU A 76 -2.57 5.87 14.51
CA LEU A 76 -1.46 5.41 13.65
C LEU A 76 -1.42 6.21 12.34
N PHE A 77 -2.52 6.26 11.58
CA PHE A 77 -2.56 6.97 10.31
C PHE A 77 -2.30 8.47 10.47
N ARG A 78 -2.77 9.10 11.55
CA ARG A 78 -2.45 10.51 11.85
C ARG A 78 -0.96 10.71 12.09
N GLY A 79 -0.30 9.75 12.74
CA GLY A 79 1.14 9.79 12.95
C GLY A 79 1.97 9.69 11.67
N ILE A 80 1.45 8.99 10.65
CA ILE A 80 2.19 8.72 9.39
C ILE A 80 1.62 9.46 8.17
N CYS A 81 0.71 10.41 8.33
CA CYS A 81 0.04 11.04 7.18
C CYS A 81 0.98 11.90 6.30
N ASN A 82 2.15 12.29 6.82
CA ASN A 82 3.13 13.10 6.09
C ASN A 82 4.13 12.30 5.25
N VAL A 83 4.04 10.96 5.24
CA VAL A 83 5.00 10.10 4.53
C VAL A 83 4.95 10.29 3.02
N ARG A 84 6.09 10.05 2.35
CA ARG A 84 6.18 9.99 0.89
C ARG A 84 5.93 8.59 0.35
N SER A 85 6.25 7.56 1.13
CA SER A 85 6.09 6.16 0.76
C SER A 85 5.33 5.40 1.84
N LEU A 86 4.25 4.75 1.46
CA LEU A 86 3.44 3.92 2.35
C LEU A 86 3.33 2.51 1.79
N VAL A 87 3.62 1.53 2.62
CA VAL A 87 3.39 0.12 2.33
C VAL A 87 2.33 -0.40 3.30
N LEU A 88 1.30 -1.03 2.77
CA LEU A 88 0.22 -1.65 3.54
C LEU A 88 0.10 -3.13 3.16
N SER A 89 -0.05 -3.99 4.16
CA SER A 89 -0.55 -5.35 3.93
C SER A 89 -2.04 -5.34 3.56
N ALA A 90 -2.52 -6.43 2.96
CA ALA A 90 -3.95 -6.64 2.67
C ALA A 90 -4.84 -6.39 3.90
N THR A 91 -4.44 -6.91 5.07
CA THR A 91 -5.14 -6.69 6.34
C THR A 91 -5.05 -5.23 6.80
N SER A 92 -3.92 -4.57 6.57
CA SER A 92 -3.73 -3.15 6.94
C SER A 92 -4.59 -2.21 6.09
N LEU A 93 -4.95 -2.60 4.86
CA LEU A 93 -5.90 -1.84 4.03
C LEU A 93 -7.30 -1.81 4.64
N MET A 94 -7.72 -2.85 5.37
CA MET A 94 -9.03 -2.85 6.04
C MET A 94 -9.14 -1.70 7.05
N LEU A 95 -8.02 -1.23 7.60
CA LEU A 95 -7.99 -0.10 8.52
C LEU A 95 -8.31 1.23 7.85
N LEU A 96 -8.25 1.30 6.51
CA LEU A 96 -8.72 2.47 5.77
C LEU A 96 -10.24 2.68 5.91
N SER A 97 -10.99 1.65 6.29
CA SER A 97 -12.42 1.79 6.62
C SER A 97 -12.67 2.64 7.88
N CYS A 98 -11.63 2.89 8.69
CA CYS A 98 -11.73 3.69 9.91
C CYS A 98 -11.74 5.19 9.56
N GLU A 99 -12.91 5.82 9.62
CA GLU A 99 -13.07 7.26 9.38
C GLU A 99 -13.04 8.06 10.69
N PRO A 100 -12.54 9.31 10.69
CA PRO A 100 -11.98 10.04 9.53
C PRO A 100 -10.51 9.69 9.27
N LEU A 101 -10.17 9.38 8.01
CA LEU A 101 -8.78 9.25 7.59
C LEU A 101 -8.09 10.63 7.46
N PRO A 102 -6.82 10.77 7.87
CA PRO A 102 -6.06 11.98 7.62
C PRO A 102 -5.71 12.11 6.13
N VAL A 103 -5.45 13.35 5.70
CA VAL A 103 -5.02 13.66 4.33
C VAL A 103 -3.54 13.30 4.16
N PHE A 104 -3.23 12.51 3.13
CA PHE A 104 -1.87 12.09 2.78
C PHE A 104 -1.25 12.97 1.69
N ALA A 105 -1.16 14.28 1.96
CA ALA A 105 -0.80 15.28 0.95
C ALA A 105 0.58 15.06 0.31
N ASN A 106 1.51 14.40 1.00
CA ASN A 106 2.87 14.16 0.54
C ASN A 106 3.09 12.75 -0.03
N LEU A 107 2.08 11.89 0.00
CA LEU A 107 2.20 10.50 -0.43
C LEU A 107 2.38 10.43 -1.95
N MET A 108 3.50 9.86 -2.35
CA MET A 108 3.95 9.72 -3.75
C MET A 108 3.96 8.26 -4.19
N GLU A 109 4.14 7.33 -3.24
CA GLU A 109 4.26 5.90 -3.49
C GLU A 109 3.39 5.09 -2.53
N LEU A 110 2.54 4.22 -3.08
CA LEU A 110 1.70 3.30 -2.33
C LEU A 110 1.96 1.86 -2.79
N ASP A 111 2.41 1.01 -1.88
CA ASP A 111 2.60 -0.43 -2.09
C ASP A 111 1.58 -1.23 -1.28
N MET A 112 0.65 -1.85 -1.98
CA MET A 112 -0.39 -2.71 -1.42
C MET A 112 0.07 -4.16 -1.54
N ARG A 113 0.78 -4.63 -0.50
CA ARG A 113 1.31 -5.98 -0.43
C ARG A 113 0.23 -6.96 -0.06
N HIS A 114 0.23 -8.09 -0.74
CA HIS A 114 -0.67 -9.19 -0.50
C HIS A 114 0.11 -10.37 0.05
N TYR A 115 -0.50 -11.08 1.00
CA TYR A 115 0.05 -12.34 1.50
C TYR A 115 -0.91 -13.52 1.25
N TYR A 116 -2.25 -13.39 1.29
CA TYR A 116 -3.19 -14.52 1.05
C TYR A 116 -4.59 -14.09 0.54
N ASP A 117 -5.21 -14.91 -0.33
CA ASP A 117 -6.32 -14.64 -1.27
C ASP A 117 -7.76 -14.55 -0.70
N LEU A 118 -8.00 -14.05 0.51
CA LEU A 118 -9.35 -14.19 1.12
C LEU A 118 -9.96 -12.95 1.80
N ILE A 119 -9.40 -11.75 1.62
CA ILE A 119 -9.95 -10.54 2.26
C ILE A 119 -10.92 -9.81 1.31
N ASP A 120 -12.19 -9.70 1.72
CA ASP A 120 -13.19 -8.84 1.08
C ASP A 120 -12.85 -7.36 1.32
N TRP A 121 -12.38 -6.69 0.27
CA TRP A 121 -11.96 -5.29 0.29
C TRP A 121 -13.07 -4.29 0.02
N SER A 122 -14.31 -4.73 -0.21
CA SER A 122 -15.43 -3.80 -0.43
C SER A 122 -15.59 -2.79 0.72
N SER A 123 -15.19 -3.17 1.94
CA SER A 123 -15.19 -2.32 3.13
C SER A 123 -14.12 -1.22 3.13
N SER A 124 -13.02 -1.37 2.38
CA SER A 124 -11.91 -0.40 2.34
C SER A 124 -11.95 0.53 1.13
N ASP A 125 -12.88 0.32 0.18
CA ASP A 125 -13.00 1.10 -1.06
C ASP A 125 -13.05 2.61 -0.81
N LYS A 126 -13.87 3.06 0.15
CA LYS A 126 -14.00 4.48 0.47
C LYS A 126 -12.73 5.06 1.08
N GLY A 127 -12.11 4.34 2.00
CA GLY A 127 -10.88 4.78 2.65
C GLY A 127 -9.70 4.83 1.67
N LEU A 128 -9.65 3.84 0.78
CA LEU A 128 -8.71 3.80 -0.33
C LEU A 128 -8.97 4.96 -1.31
N GLU A 129 -10.21 5.24 -1.68
CA GLU A 129 -10.56 6.40 -2.50
C GLU A 129 -10.14 7.72 -1.83
N THR A 130 -10.37 7.88 -0.53
CA THR A 130 -9.93 9.04 0.26
C THR A 130 -8.40 9.18 0.25
N LEU A 131 -7.67 8.09 0.54
CA LEU A 131 -6.20 8.05 0.53
C LEU A 131 -5.66 8.45 -0.84
N LEU A 132 -6.25 7.91 -1.91
CA LEU A 132 -5.80 8.11 -3.26
C LEU A 132 -6.17 9.51 -3.81
N THR A 133 -7.35 10.04 -3.45
CA THR A 133 -7.79 11.36 -3.89
C THR A 133 -7.05 12.49 -3.18
N SER A 134 -6.66 12.27 -1.92
CA SER A 134 -5.99 13.26 -1.07
C SER A 134 -4.46 13.27 -1.20
N SER A 135 -3.89 12.47 -2.12
CA SER A 135 -2.44 12.32 -2.29
C SER A 135 -1.90 12.81 -3.64
N GLN A 136 -0.57 12.92 -3.71
CA GLN A 136 0.19 13.24 -4.92
C GLN A 136 0.70 11.95 -5.60
N LEU A 137 -0.07 10.87 -5.52
CA LEU A 137 0.40 9.55 -5.87
C LEU A 137 0.87 9.45 -7.32
N GLU A 138 2.14 9.09 -7.50
CA GLU A 138 2.74 8.86 -8.83
C GLU A 138 3.06 7.38 -9.07
N LYS A 139 3.25 6.60 -7.99
CA LYS A 139 3.59 5.17 -8.05
C LYS A 139 2.62 4.33 -7.25
N LEU A 140 2.05 3.32 -7.90
CA LEU A 140 1.12 2.38 -7.29
C LEU A 140 1.59 0.94 -7.55
N TYR A 141 1.74 0.17 -6.49
CA TYR A 141 2.09 -1.24 -6.53
C TYR A 141 0.95 -2.05 -5.90
N PHE A 142 0.43 -3.05 -6.59
CA PHE A 142 -0.70 -3.82 -6.08
C PHE A 142 -0.81 -5.22 -6.66
N ILE A 143 -1.54 -6.05 -5.93
CA ILE A 143 -1.91 -7.41 -6.30
C ILE A 143 -3.43 -7.37 -6.44
N GLN A 144 -3.90 -7.15 -7.66
CA GLN A 144 -5.30 -7.30 -8.07
C GLN A 144 -6.36 -6.36 -7.45
N GLN A 145 -6.43 -5.11 -7.90
CA GLN A 145 -7.55 -4.22 -7.57
C GLN A 145 -8.13 -3.51 -8.80
N LYS A 146 -9.39 -3.10 -8.69
CA LYS A 146 -9.93 -1.99 -9.49
C LYS A 146 -9.12 -0.76 -9.13
N VAL A 147 -8.26 -0.30 -10.04
CA VAL A 147 -7.64 1.01 -9.89
C VAL A 147 -8.74 2.06 -10.09
N PRO A 148 -9.01 2.95 -9.12
CA PRO A 148 -9.99 4.01 -9.31
C PRO A 148 -9.66 4.84 -10.55
N CYS A 149 -10.68 5.09 -11.38
CA CYS A 149 -10.53 5.77 -12.66
C CYS A 149 -9.88 7.17 -12.51
N CYS A 150 -10.13 7.82 -11.37
CA CYS A 150 -9.63 9.15 -11.01
C CYS A 150 -8.12 9.22 -10.71
N LEU A 151 -7.38 8.13 -10.82
CA LEU A 151 -5.94 8.13 -10.49
C LEU A 151 -5.07 7.82 -11.69
N LEU A 152 -5.63 7.15 -12.69
CA LEU A 152 -4.88 6.78 -13.89
C LEU A 152 -4.33 8.01 -14.63
N TYR A 153 -4.92 9.20 -14.46
CA TYR A 153 -4.38 10.43 -15.05
C TYR A 153 -3.18 11.01 -14.30
N LYS A 154 -2.92 10.63 -13.04
CA LYS A 154 -1.76 11.09 -12.25
C LYS A 154 -0.63 10.07 -12.20
N LEU A 155 -0.97 8.78 -12.22
CA LEU A 155 -0.01 7.69 -12.04
C LEU A 155 1.00 7.61 -13.19
N LYS A 156 2.29 7.72 -12.84
CA LYS A 156 3.42 7.57 -13.76
C LYS A 156 3.95 6.14 -13.79
N THR A 157 3.89 5.43 -12.66
CA THR A 157 4.38 4.06 -12.55
C THR A 157 3.32 3.17 -11.90
N ILE A 158 3.02 2.05 -12.55
CA ILE A 158 2.20 1.00 -11.98
C ILE A 158 2.97 -0.31 -12.01
N LYS A 159 2.95 -1.05 -10.90
CA LYS A 159 3.42 -2.43 -10.84
C LYS A 159 2.28 -3.34 -10.42
N ILE A 160 2.02 -4.35 -11.24
CA ILE A 160 1.08 -5.42 -10.95
C ILE A 160 1.90 -6.68 -10.66
N THR A 161 1.64 -7.33 -9.54
CA THR A 161 2.32 -8.57 -9.15
C THR A 161 1.34 -9.73 -9.03
N ASN A 162 1.86 -10.96 -9.12
CA ASN A 162 1.05 -12.18 -9.21
C ASN A 162 0.06 -12.17 -10.38
N PHE A 163 0.51 -11.63 -11.53
CA PHE A 163 -0.30 -11.55 -12.74
C PHE A 163 -0.47 -12.94 -13.36
N THR A 164 -1.70 -13.32 -13.70
CA THR A 164 -2.00 -14.55 -14.44
C THR A 164 -2.67 -14.24 -15.77
N ASP A 165 -2.80 -15.24 -16.63
CA ASP A 165 -3.42 -15.21 -17.96
C ASP A 165 -4.96 -15.13 -17.93
N GLU A 166 -5.56 -15.10 -16.74
CA GLU A 166 -6.99 -14.89 -16.55
C GLU A 166 -7.46 -13.64 -17.31
N LYS A 167 -8.49 -13.80 -18.15
CA LYS A 167 -9.03 -12.74 -19.03
C LYS A 167 -9.37 -11.45 -18.27
N ASP A 168 -9.88 -11.56 -17.04
CA ASP A 168 -10.19 -10.40 -16.20
C ASP A 168 -8.92 -9.58 -15.85
N ARG A 169 -7.78 -10.25 -15.64
CA ARG A 169 -6.50 -9.60 -15.31
C ARG A 169 -5.89 -8.92 -16.52
N ILE A 170 -5.95 -9.57 -17.69
CA ILE A 170 -5.57 -8.95 -18.97
C ILE A 170 -6.42 -7.70 -19.17
N GLY A 171 -7.75 -7.80 -19.10
CA GLY A 171 -8.66 -6.66 -19.26
C GLY A 171 -8.39 -5.50 -18.30
N LYS A 172 -7.98 -5.77 -17.06
CA LYS A 172 -7.55 -4.73 -16.10
C LYS A 172 -6.27 -4.02 -16.54
N ALA A 173 -5.26 -4.76 -17.03
CA ALA A 173 -4.05 -4.15 -17.57
C ALA A 173 -4.32 -3.34 -18.84
N GLU A 174 -5.17 -3.83 -19.74
CA GLU A 174 -5.63 -3.09 -20.92
C GLU A 174 -6.35 -1.79 -20.52
N TYR A 175 -7.22 -1.87 -19.51
CA TYR A 175 -7.91 -0.70 -18.98
C TYR A 175 -6.94 0.35 -18.44
N ILE A 176 -5.89 -0.07 -17.72
CA ILE A 176 -4.83 0.83 -17.24
C ILE A 176 -4.12 1.50 -18.42
N LEU A 177 -3.74 0.75 -19.44
CA LEU A 177 -3.08 1.29 -20.64
C LEU A 177 -3.98 2.29 -21.38
N LYS A 178 -5.27 1.97 -21.54
CA LYS A 178 -6.26 2.79 -22.24
C LYS A 178 -6.59 4.10 -21.52
N ASN A 179 -6.42 4.16 -20.20
CA ASN A 179 -6.82 5.32 -19.39
C ASN A 179 -5.63 6.07 -18.74
N GLY A 180 -4.47 5.44 -18.66
CA GLY A 180 -3.25 5.95 -18.04
C GLY A 180 -2.53 7.04 -18.84
N GLY A 181 -3.09 8.26 -18.86
CA GLY A 181 -2.56 9.36 -19.66
C GLY A 181 -1.16 9.84 -19.24
N ALA A 182 -0.84 9.77 -17.95
CA ALA A 182 0.49 10.12 -17.42
C ALA A 182 1.41 8.92 -17.27
N LEU A 183 0.96 7.71 -17.63
CA LEU A 183 1.66 6.47 -17.36
C LEU A 183 2.95 6.38 -18.19
N GLN A 184 4.08 6.24 -17.52
CA GLN A 184 5.41 6.10 -18.14
C GLN A 184 5.90 4.66 -18.08
N LYS A 185 5.50 3.91 -17.05
CA LYS A 185 5.95 2.54 -16.83
C LYS A 185 4.82 1.67 -16.27
N LEU A 186 4.56 0.57 -16.95
CA LEU A 186 3.74 -0.54 -16.45
C LEU A 186 4.66 -1.75 -16.26
N THR A 187 4.77 -2.27 -15.03
CA THR A 187 5.55 -3.47 -14.73
C THR A 187 4.61 -4.61 -14.33
N ILE A 188 4.77 -5.75 -14.97
CA ILE A 188 3.95 -6.95 -14.75
C ILE A 188 4.89 -8.04 -14.26
N ARG A 189 4.63 -8.52 -13.04
CA ARG A 189 5.28 -9.70 -12.49
C ARG A 189 4.29 -10.85 -12.50
N THR A 190 4.57 -11.88 -13.28
CA THR A 190 3.68 -13.03 -13.41
C THR A 190 3.73 -13.94 -12.19
N GLY A 191 2.71 -14.77 -12.02
CA GLY A 191 2.67 -15.83 -11.00
C GLY A 191 3.73 -16.90 -11.24
N LEU A 192 3.99 -17.73 -10.21
CA LEU A 192 5.03 -18.77 -10.23
C LEU A 192 4.76 -19.90 -11.23
N TYR A 193 3.51 -20.12 -11.61
CA TYR A 193 3.07 -21.27 -12.42
C TYR A 193 2.72 -20.93 -13.86
N ILE A 194 3.07 -19.72 -14.32
CA ILE A 194 2.85 -19.28 -15.70
C ILE A 194 4.05 -19.71 -16.57
N SER A 195 3.77 -20.42 -17.66
CA SER A 195 4.72 -20.81 -18.70
C SER A 195 5.25 -19.60 -19.47
N GLU A 196 6.42 -19.72 -20.11
CA GLU A 196 6.99 -18.63 -20.91
C GLU A 196 6.11 -18.31 -22.14
N GLU A 197 5.44 -19.31 -22.69
CA GLU A 197 4.45 -19.16 -23.76
C GLU A 197 3.29 -18.28 -23.32
N GLU A 198 2.69 -18.55 -22.16
CA GLU A 198 1.62 -17.73 -21.59
C GLU A 198 2.09 -16.29 -21.29
N LYS A 199 3.32 -16.11 -20.77
CA LYS A 199 3.89 -14.75 -20.57
C LYS A 199 3.99 -14.01 -21.89
N LEU A 200 4.44 -14.69 -22.94
CA LEU A 200 4.59 -14.11 -24.27
C LEU A 200 3.22 -13.73 -24.84
N GLU A 201 2.20 -14.58 -24.71
CA GLU A 201 0.84 -14.30 -25.15
C GLU A 201 0.26 -13.06 -24.45
N ILE A 202 0.35 -12.99 -23.11
CA ILE A 202 -0.07 -11.81 -22.34
C ILE A 202 0.69 -10.57 -22.82
N TYR A 203 2.01 -10.67 -22.99
CA TYR A 203 2.82 -9.56 -23.46
C TYR A 203 2.39 -9.07 -24.84
N GLN A 204 2.12 -9.97 -25.79
CA GLN A 204 1.65 -9.61 -27.13
C GLN A 204 0.28 -8.93 -27.09
N VAL A 205 -0.66 -9.43 -26.28
CA VAL A 205 -1.97 -8.81 -26.09
C VAL A 205 -1.81 -7.38 -25.59
N LEU A 206 -1.08 -7.17 -24.49
CA LEU A 206 -0.88 -5.85 -23.92
C LEU A 206 -0.05 -4.92 -24.81
N LEU A 207 0.82 -5.49 -25.65
CA LEU A 207 1.54 -4.71 -26.65
C LEU A 207 0.58 -4.12 -27.68
N ALA A 208 -0.40 -4.91 -28.14
CA ALA A 208 -1.40 -4.53 -29.13
C ALA A 208 -2.55 -3.67 -28.55
N SER A 209 -2.74 -3.65 -27.23
CA SER A 209 -3.82 -2.88 -26.60
C SER A 209 -3.68 -1.37 -26.81
N PRO A 210 -4.80 -0.64 -26.98
CA PRO A 210 -4.79 0.82 -27.07
C PRO A 210 -4.15 1.47 -25.84
N ARG A 211 -3.33 2.50 -26.06
CA ARG A 211 -2.65 3.22 -24.98
C ARG A 211 -2.95 4.71 -25.05
N LYS A 212 -3.27 5.29 -23.90
CA LYS A 212 -3.42 6.75 -23.78
C LYS A 212 -2.09 7.46 -23.70
N SER A 213 -1.10 6.85 -23.05
CA SER A 213 0.27 7.34 -23.02
C SER A 213 1.12 6.64 -24.07
N ASN A 214 1.66 7.42 -25.00
CA ASN A 214 2.62 7.00 -26.01
C ASN A 214 4.03 6.75 -25.42
N GLN A 215 4.31 7.24 -24.21
CA GLN A 215 5.59 7.05 -23.52
C GLN A 215 5.61 5.81 -22.62
N CYS A 216 4.46 5.15 -22.42
CA CYS A 216 4.34 4.03 -21.49
C CYS A 216 5.13 2.80 -21.98
N ARG A 217 6.17 2.44 -21.22
CA ARG A 217 6.93 1.19 -21.40
C ARG A 217 6.32 0.07 -20.57
N ILE A 218 6.06 -1.07 -21.20
CA ILE A 218 5.61 -2.30 -20.55
C ILE A 218 6.84 -3.16 -20.26
N LEU A 219 6.98 -3.61 -19.02
CA LEU A 219 8.08 -4.46 -18.55
C LEU A 219 7.51 -5.71 -17.89
N PHE A 220 7.96 -6.87 -18.34
CA PHE A 220 7.67 -8.16 -17.73
C PHE A 220 8.87 -8.59 -16.89
N ILE A 221 8.63 -9.02 -15.64
CA ILE A 221 9.66 -9.42 -14.66
C ILE A 221 9.25 -10.65 -13.85
#